data_AF-A0A1H8YCY7-F1
#
_entry.id   AF-A0A1H8YCY7-F1
#
_cell.length_a   1.000
_cell.length_b   1.000
_cell.length_c   1.000
_cell.angle_alpha   90.00
_cell.angle_beta   90.00
_cell.angle_gamma   90.00
#
_symmetry.space_group_name_H-M   'P 1'
#
loop_
_entity.id
_entity.type
_entity.pdbx_description
1 polymer ?
#
loop_
_entity_poly.entity_id
_entity_poly.type
_entity_poly.pdbx_seq_one_letter_code
_entity_poly.pdbx_strand_id
1 'polypeptide(L)' 'MSGSSDFLKEAARLRDMAHRARRMAAQLSIESDRLRLEGYAQELETEAAGWERRAAAEKTKEQGL' A
#
# COMPACT_ATOMS: atom_id res chain seq x y z
N MET A 1 -9.93 -11.62 -18.11
CA MET A 1 -10.02 -10.37 -17.34
C MET A 1 -9.44 -10.65 -15.95
N SER A 2 -8.20 -10.24 -15.67
CA SER A 2 -7.51 -10.45 -14.37
C SER A 2 -6.89 -9.18 -13.79
N GLY A 3 -6.67 -8.14 -14.60
CA GLY A 3 -5.81 -7.00 -14.26
C GLY A 3 -6.27 -6.21 -13.03
N SER A 4 -7.58 -5.93 -12.89
CA SER A 4 -8.10 -5.19 -11.73
C SER A 4 -7.90 -5.97 -10.41
N SER A 5 -8.01 -7.30 -10.45
CA SER A 5 -7.81 -8.14 -9.25
C SER A 5 -6.35 -8.17 -8.80
N ASP A 6 -5.40 -8.12 -9.73
CA ASP A 6 -3.97 -8.19 -9.42
C ASP A 6 -3.47 -6.87 -8.82
N PHE A 7 -4.00 -5.73 -9.27
CA PHE A 7 -3.75 -4.43 -8.63
C PHE A 7 -4.30 -4.34 -7.20
N LEU A 8 -5.48 -4.90 -6.94
CA LEU A 8 -6.03 -4.94 -5.58
C LEU A 8 -5.25 -5.86 -4.65
N LYS A 9 -4.75 -7.00 -5.15
CA LYS A 9 -3.87 -7.89 -4.37
C LYS A 9 -2.58 -7.19 -3.98
N GLU A 10 -1.96 -6.47 -4.91
CA GLU A 10 -0.71 -5.76 -4.63
C GLU A 10 -0.94 -4.61 -3.64
N ALA A 11 -2.02 -3.85 -3.80
CA ALA A 11 -2.41 -2.82 -2.82
C ALA A 11 -2.61 -3.40 -1.41
N ALA A 12 -3.28 -4.56 -1.29
CA ALA A 12 -3.49 -5.22 -0.01
C ALA A 12 -2.18 -5.70 0.62
N ARG A 13 -1.27 -6.25 -0.18
CA ARG A 13 0.07 -6.67 0.26
C ARG A 13 0.85 -5.48 0.83
N LEU A 14 0.89 -4.37 0.11
CA LEU A 14 1.59 -3.15 0.53
C LEU A 14 0.99 -2.56 1.81
N ARG A 15 -0.34 -2.59 1.97
CA ARG A 15 -0.99 -2.18 3.24
C ARG A 15 -0.60 -3.06 4.41
N ASP A 16 -0.57 -4.39 4.24
CA ASP A 16 -0.14 -5.28 5.32
C ASP A 16 1.32 -4.99 5.73
N MET A 17 2.21 -4.77 4.76
CA MET A 17 3.58 -4.36 5.02
C MET A 17 3.65 -3.01 5.76
N ALA A 18 2.86 -2.02 5.35
CA ALA A 18 2.82 -0.72 6.03
C ALA A 18 2.35 -0.85 7.49
N HIS A 19 1.31 -1.65 7.74
CA HIS A 19 0.83 -1.91 9.09
C HIS A 19 1.87 -2.64 9.95
N ARG A 20 2.61 -3.59 9.37
CA ARG A 20 3.73 -4.25 10.07
C ARG A 20 4.84 -3.25 10.40
N ALA A 21 5.22 -2.40 9.46
CA ALA A 21 6.20 -1.34 9.67
C ALA A 21 5.76 -0.39 10.79
N ARG A 22 4.50 0.08 10.81
CA ARG A 22 3.98 0.91 11.91
C ARG A 22 4.03 0.19 13.27
N ARG A 23 3.66 -1.10 13.32
CA ARG A 23 3.74 -1.89 14.57
C ARG A 23 5.17 -2.04 15.07
N MET A 24 6.12 -2.28 14.18
CA MET A 24 7.53 -2.34 14.52
C MET A 24 8.05 -0.98 14.98
N ALA A 25 7.63 0.12 14.34
CA ALA A 25 8.05 1.47 14.70
C ALA A 25 7.61 1.82 16.12
N ALA A 26 6.39 1.43 16.50
CA ALA A 26 5.85 1.62 17.84
C ALA A 26 6.63 0.88 18.94
N GLN A 27 7.46 -0.10 18.59
CA GLN A 27 8.31 -0.85 19.53
C GLN A 27 9.73 -0.30 19.63
N LEU A 28 10.11 0.67 18.78
CA LEU A 28 11.45 1.25 18.78
C LEU A 28 11.58 2.38 19.79
N SER A 29 12.66 2.36 20.56
CA SER A 29 13.02 3.42 21.51
C SER A 29 13.91 4.50 20.89
N ILE A 30 14.59 4.18 19.78
CA ILE A 30 15.44 5.12 19.05
C ILE A 30 14.56 5.92 18.09
N GLU A 31 14.42 7.22 18.36
CA GLU A 31 13.55 8.12 17.61
C GLU A 31 13.86 8.15 16.11
N SER A 32 15.15 8.18 15.73
CA SER A 32 15.53 8.19 14.32
C SER A 32 15.10 6.93 13.58
N ASP A 33 15.14 5.78 14.23
CA ASP A 33 14.76 4.50 13.62
C ASP A 33 13.24 4.36 13.56
N ARG A 34 12.55 4.85 14.60
CA ARG A 34 11.08 5.00 14.60
C ARG A 34 10.62 5.84 13.42
N LEU A 35 11.17 7.05 13.25
CA LEU A 35 10.81 7.96 12.16
C LEU A 35 11.11 7.38 10.78
N ARG A 36 12.23 6.69 10.60
CA ARG A 36 12.54 6.00 9.34
C ARG A 36 11.50 4.94 9.00
N LEU A 37 11.10 4.13 9.99
CA LEU A 37 10.15 3.05 9.77
C LEU A 37 8.72 3.58 9.57
N GLU A 38 8.35 4.67 10.24
CA GLU A 38 7.10 5.41 9.99
C GLU A 38 7.07 6.01 8.58
N GLY A 39 8.18 6.61 8.14
CA GLY A 39 8.33 7.12 6.77
C GLY A 39 8.17 6.01 5.73
N TYR A 40 8.84 4.88 5.94
CA TYR A 40 8.70 3.71 5.07
C TYR A 40 7.25 3.17 5.02
N ALA A 41 6.57 3.12 6.17
CA ALA A 41 5.15 2.74 6.19
C ALA A 41 4.27 3.70 5.37
N GLN A 42 4.57 5.01 5.44
CA GLN A 42 3.84 6.02 4.67
C GLN A 42 4.07 5.88 3.15
N GLU A 43 5.30 5.54 2.73
CA GLU A 43 5.62 5.26 1.34
C GLU A 43 4.83 4.06 0.81
N LEU A 44 4.79 2.96 1.58
CA LEU A 44 4.02 1.76 1.23
C LEU A 44 2.52 2.05 1.10
N GLU A 45 1.94 2.86 1.99
CA GLU A 45 0.54 3.29 1.90
C GLU A 45 0.27 4.14 0.66
N THR A 46 1.21 5.01 0.31
CA THR A 46 1.13 5.85 -0.89
C THR A 46 1.15 4.99 -2.16
N GLU A 47 2.02 3.99 -2.20
CA GLU A 47 2.10 3.04 -3.31
C GLU A 47 0.84 2.18 -3.41
N ALA A 48 0.34 1.66 -2.28
CA ALA A 48 -0.91 0.91 -2.22
C ALA A 48 -2.08 1.72 -2.80
N ALA A 49 -2.22 2.99 -2.40
CA ALA A 49 -3.23 3.88 -2.95
C ALA A 49 -3.05 4.12 -4.47
N GLY A 50 -1.80 4.11 -4.96
CA GLY A 50 -1.49 4.13 -6.39
C GLY A 50 -2.05 2.92 -7.14
N TRP A 51 -1.86 1.72 -6.58
CA TRP A 51 -2.40 0.48 -7.15
C TRP A 51 -3.93 0.43 -7.11
N GLU A 52 -4.57 0.89 -6.04
CA GLU A 52 -6.04 0.98 -5.97
C GLU A 52 -6.62 1.91 -7.03
N ARG A 53 -5.97 3.06 -7.29
CA ARG A 53 -6.37 3.96 -8.38
C ARG A 53 -6.25 3.29 -9.75
N ARG A 54 -5.19 2.50 -9.98
CA ARG A 54 -5.03 1.71 -11.22
C ARG A 54 -6.11 0.64 -11.35
N ALA A 55 -6.45 -0.05 -10.26
CA ALA A 55 -7.53 -1.04 -10.24
C ALA A 55 -8.89 -0.42 -10.59
N ALA A 56 -9.19 0.76 -10.05
CA ALA A 56 -10.40 1.51 -10.34
C ALA A 56 -10.44 1.98 -11.81
N ALA A 57 -9.31 2.45 -12.35
CA ALA A 57 -9.21 2.86 -13.74
C ALA A 57 -9.43 1.69 -14.71
N GLU A 58 -8.85 0.52 -14.44
CA GLU A 58 -9.08 -0.68 -15.26
C GLU A 58 -10.53 -1.17 -15.19
N LYS A 59 -11.14 -1.20 -13.99
CA LYS A 59 -12.55 -1.56 -13.86
C LYS A 59 -13.46 -0.64 -14.67
N THR A 60 -13.16 0.65 -14.70
CA THR A 60 -13.91 1.65 -15.48
C THR A 60 -13.79 1.39 -16.98
N LYS A 61 -12.61 0.98 -17.47
CA LYS A 61 -12.41 0.61 -18.88
C LYS A 61 -13.16 -0.68 -19.25
N GLU A 62 -13.17 -1.68 -18.38
CA GLU A 62 -13.87 -2.95 -18.62
C GLU A 62 -15.40 -2.80 -18.67
N GLN A 63 -15.97 -1.76 -18.06
CA GLN A 63 -17.42 -1.50 -18.03
C GLN A 63 -17.92 -0.55 -19.14
N GLY A 64 -17.02 0.04 -19.93
CA GLY A 64 -17.30 1.03 -20.96
C GLY A 64 -17.25 0.54 -22.41
N LEU A 65 -17.27 -0.78 -22.62
CA LEU A 65 -17.39 -1.48 -23.92
C LEU A 65 -18.65 -2.35 -23.90
#